data_AF-A0A2W0BB26-F1
#
_entry.id   AF-A0A2W0BB26-F1
#
_cell.length_a   1.000
_cell.length_b   1.000
_cell.length_c   1.000
_cell.angle_alpha   90.00
_cell.angle_beta   90.00
_cell.angle_gamma   90.00
#
_symmetry.space_group_name_H-M   'P 1'
#
loop_
_entity.id
_entity.type
_entity.pdbx_description
1 polymer ?
#
loop_
_entity_poly.entity_id
_entity_poly.type
_entity_poly.pdbx_seq_one_letter_code
_entity_poly.pdbx_strand_id
1 'polypeptide(L)'
;ANARAYDEPVQKLVLNFRAENGSIASTLNVATIAGAATTNLTFTPKTKAYKLNLDAPAIVLQKLHAVQAKNLAINGTLNISASGQGTLDNPQLNASVQLPHLAIKDKAISGLKAEVRMANKQADL
;
A
#
# COMPACT_ATOMS: atom_id res chain seq x y z
N ALA A 1 0.32 23.09 7.74
CA ALA A 1 1.36 22.04 7.60
C ALA A 1 1.02 21.21 6.37
N ASN A 2 1.92 21.13 5.38
CA ASN A 2 1.66 20.39 4.14
C ASN A 2 2.35 19.02 4.23
N ALA A 3 1.63 18.01 4.70
CA ALA A 3 2.15 16.65 4.75
C ALA A 3 2.34 16.13 3.32
N ARG A 4 3.49 15.51 3.04
CA ARG A 4 3.80 14.88 1.75
C ARG A 4 4.24 13.44 1.97
N ALA A 5 3.85 12.57 1.05
CA ALA A 5 4.34 11.19 0.99
C ALA A 5 4.91 10.96 -0.41
N TYR A 6 6.22 10.73 -0.54
CA TYR A 6 6.89 10.60 -1.85
C TYR A 6 6.54 11.74 -2.83
N ASP A 7 6.61 12.98 -2.34
CA ASP A 7 6.20 14.21 -3.04
C ASP A 7 4.72 14.32 -3.43
N GLU A 8 3.87 13.36 -3.03
CA GLU A 8 2.42 13.47 -3.16
C GLU A 8 1.83 14.32 -2.03
N PRO A 9 1.08 15.39 -2.36
CA PRO A 9 0.34 16.16 -1.36
C PRO A 9 -0.71 15.28 -0.67
N VAL A 10 -0.63 15.19 0.65
CA VAL A 10 -1.61 14.45 1.46
C VAL A 10 -2.76 15.40 1.82
N GLN A 11 -3.98 15.04 1.41
CA GLN A 11 -5.19 15.78 1.77
C GLN A 11 -5.68 15.42 3.17
N LYS A 12 -5.57 14.14 3.53
CA LYS A 12 -6.00 13.64 4.84
C LYS A 12 -5.04 12.55 5.32
N LEU A 13 -4.62 12.69 6.57
CA LEU A 13 -3.81 11.71 7.27
C LEU A 13 -4.45 11.46 8.63
N VAL A 14 -4.92 10.25 8.87
CA VAL A 14 -5.49 9.85 10.16
C VAL A 14 -4.72 8.63 10.66
N LEU A 15 -4.02 8.81 11.77
CA LEU A 15 -3.36 7.74 12.49
C LEU A 15 -4.08 7.54 13.82
N ASN A 16 -4.61 6.34 14.03
CA ASN A 16 -5.13 5.89 15.31
C ASN A 16 -4.22 4.79 15.83
N PHE A 17 -3.83 4.84 17.10
CA PHE A 17 -3.12 3.75 17.75
C PHE A 17 -3.73 3.49 19.13
N ARG A 18 -3.75 2.23 19.53
CA ARG A 18 -4.22 1.79 20.84
C ARG A 18 -3.29 0.70 21.35
N ALA A 19 -2.87 0.80 22.60
CA ALA A 19 -2.11 -0.23 23.27
C ALA A 19 -3.01 -0.93 24.29
N GLU A 20 -3.18 -2.24 24.15
CA GLU A 20 -4.03 -3.05 25.02
C GLU A 20 -3.48 -4.48 25.11
N ASN A 21 -3.50 -5.06 26.32
CA ASN A 21 -3.11 -6.45 26.56
C ASN A 21 -1.72 -6.82 25.98
N GLY A 22 -0.77 -5.88 26.04
CA GLY A 22 0.59 -6.08 25.52
C GLY A 22 0.71 -6.06 23.99
N SER A 23 -0.34 -5.63 23.29
CA SER A 23 -0.36 -5.43 21.84
C SER A 23 -0.64 -3.98 21.47
N ILE A 24 -0.16 -3.56 20.31
CA ILE A 24 -0.35 -2.22 19.75
C ILE A 24 -1.16 -2.41 18.47
N ALA A 25 -2.38 -1.89 18.43
CA ALA A 25 -3.21 -1.86 17.24
C ALA A 25 -3.21 -0.44 16.64
N SER A 26 -2.81 -0.34 15.39
CA SER A 26 -2.66 0.91 14.66
C SER A 26 -3.47 0.86 13.37
N THR A 27 -4.21 1.93 13.08
CA THR A 27 -4.90 2.15 11.81
C THR A 27 -4.42 3.46 11.21
N LEU A 28 -3.90 3.40 10.00
CA LEU A 28 -3.47 4.54 9.22
C LEU A 28 -4.39 4.69 8.00
N ASN A 29 -4.99 5.86 7.82
CA ASN A 29 -5.74 6.22 6.63
C ASN A 29 -5.03 7.40 5.97
N VAL A 30 -4.71 7.27 4.69
CA VAL A 30 -4.10 8.30 3.87
C VAL A 30 -5.03 8.59 2.70
N ALA A 31 -5.32 9.85 2.42
CA ALA A 31 -6.00 10.27 1.20
C ALA A 31 -5.21 11.38 0.50
N THR A 32 -5.03 11.22 -0.80
CA THR A 32 -4.41 12.17 -1.72
C THR A 32 -5.38 12.49 -2.85
N ILE A 33 -4.98 13.32 -3.82
CA ILE A 33 -5.79 13.58 -5.02
C ILE A 33 -5.85 12.34 -5.93
N ALA A 34 -4.80 11.52 -5.90
CA ALA A 34 -4.69 10.32 -6.70
C ALA A 34 -5.48 9.13 -6.15
N GLY A 35 -5.77 9.10 -4.85
CA GLY A 35 -6.56 8.02 -4.25
C GLY A 35 -6.41 7.96 -2.73
N ALA A 36 -6.81 6.84 -2.14
CA ALA A 36 -6.71 6.60 -0.72
C ALA A 36 -6.12 5.22 -0.42
N ALA A 37 -5.51 5.10 0.74
CA ALA A 37 -4.94 3.88 1.26
C ALA A 37 -5.29 3.73 2.74
N THR A 38 -5.59 2.50 3.15
CA THR A 38 -5.84 2.13 4.55
C THR A 38 -4.88 1.03 4.96
N THR A 39 -4.27 1.20 6.12
CA THR A 39 -3.35 0.20 6.70
C THR A 39 -3.77 -0.08 8.13
N ASN A 40 -3.91 -1.36 8.47
CA ASN A 40 -4.11 -1.85 9.83
C ASN A 40 -2.90 -2.69 10.22
N LEU A 41 -2.33 -2.40 11.39
CA LEU A 41 -1.20 -3.12 11.95
C LEU A 41 -1.48 -3.44 13.41
N THR A 42 -1.47 -4.71 13.77
CA THR A 42 -1.38 -5.15 15.16
C THR A 42 0.02 -5.69 15.39
N PHE A 43 0.69 -5.28 16.46
CA PHE A 43 2.00 -5.78 16.85
C PHE A 43 2.04 -6.13 18.34
N THR A 44 2.52 -7.32 18.68
CA THR A 44 2.66 -7.80 20.06
C THR A 44 4.15 -7.99 20.35
N PRO A 45 4.83 -7.03 21.01
CA PRO A 45 6.28 -7.06 21.19
C PRO A 45 6.80 -8.32 21.89
N LYS A 46 6.08 -8.80 22.90
CA LYS A 46 6.48 -9.97 23.72
C LYS A 46 6.71 -11.24 22.89
N THR A 47 5.86 -11.47 21.89
CA THR A 47 5.91 -12.64 21.00
C THR A 47 6.47 -12.30 19.63
N LYS A 48 6.80 -11.02 19.39
CA LYS A 48 7.09 -10.45 18.07
C LYS A 48 5.99 -10.76 17.04
N ALA A 49 4.76 -11.02 17.49
CA ALA A 49 3.67 -11.33 16.60
C ALA A 49 3.18 -10.08 15.90
N TYR A 50 2.81 -10.19 14.63
CA TYR A 50 2.21 -9.10 13.88
C TYR A 50 1.02 -9.56 13.05
N LYS A 51 0.15 -8.62 12.73
CA LYS A 51 -0.89 -8.75 11.71
C LYS A 51 -0.95 -7.44 10.94
N LEU A 52 -0.72 -7.50 9.64
CA LEU A 52 -0.73 -6.37 8.72
C LEU A 52 -1.85 -6.58 7.69
N ASN A 53 -2.60 -5.53 7.41
CA ASN A 53 -3.46 -5.44 6.24
C ASN A 53 -3.35 -4.05 5.64
N LEU A 54 -3.03 -3.95 4.36
CA LEU A 54 -2.92 -2.73 3.59
C LEU A 54 -3.80 -2.87 2.36
N ASP A 55 -4.60 -1.85 2.09
CA ASP A 55 -5.47 -1.77 0.92
C ASP A 55 -5.43 -0.36 0.32
N ALA A 56 -5.22 -0.32 -1.00
CA ALA A 56 -5.24 0.89 -1.81
C ALA A 56 -5.85 0.53 -3.19
N PRO A 57 -7.19 0.53 -3.32
CA PRO A 57 -7.88 -0.16 -4.39
C PRO A 57 -8.05 0.66 -5.68
N ALA A 58 -7.66 1.94 -5.71
CA ALA A 58 -7.87 2.79 -6.87
C ALA A 58 -6.94 4.02 -6.89
N ILE A 59 -5.63 3.81 -7.03
CA ILE A 59 -4.68 4.91 -7.19
C ILE A 59 -4.64 5.34 -8.66
N VAL A 60 -5.17 6.52 -8.95
CA VAL A 60 -5.23 7.11 -10.29
C VAL A 60 -3.88 7.71 -10.67
N LEU A 61 -3.16 7.07 -11.58
CA LEU A 61 -1.76 7.38 -11.88
C LEU A 61 -1.56 8.79 -12.45
N GLN A 62 -2.44 9.25 -13.34
CA GLN A 62 -2.38 10.60 -13.92
C GLN A 62 -2.63 11.74 -12.92
N LYS A 63 -3.17 11.41 -11.74
CA LYS A 63 -3.40 12.37 -10.66
C LYS A 63 -2.24 12.41 -9.65
N LEU A 64 -1.25 11.51 -9.79
CA LEU A 64 -0.04 11.56 -8.99
C LEU A 64 0.79 12.78 -9.40
N HIS A 65 1.14 13.60 -8.42
CA HIS A 65 2.02 14.73 -8.60
C HIS A 65 3.36 14.32 -9.22
N ALA A 66 3.93 13.17 -8.85
CA ALA A 66 5.17 12.66 -9.43
C ALA A 66 5.07 12.36 -10.95
N VAL A 67 3.89 11.95 -11.42
CA VAL A 67 3.61 11.68 -12.85
C VAL A 67 3.42 13.00 -13.60
N GLN A 68 2.66 13.94 -13.01
CA GLN A 68 2.42 15.27 -13.58
C GLN A 68 3.71 16.10 -13.66
N ALA A 69 4.53 16.10 -12.60
CA ALA A 69 5.78 16.85 -12.54
C ALA A 69 6.82 16.38 -13.58
N LYS A 70 6.75 15.10 -13.98
CA LYS A 70 7.61 14.51 -15.03
C LYS A 70 6.96 14.55 -16.42
N ASN A 71 5.79 15.18 -16.55
CA ASN A 71 5.01 15.25 -17.78
C ASN A 71 4.84 13.88 -18.46
N LEU A 72 4.63 12.84 -17.64
CA LEU A 72 4.45 11.48 -18.14
C LEU A 72 3.01 11.32 -18.62
N ALA A 73 2.84 11.04 -19.91
CA ALA A 73 1.54 10.76 -20.52
C ALA A 73 1.04 9.36 -20.14
N ILE A 74 0.79 9.14 -18.84
CA ILE A 74 0.36 7.87 -18.25
C ILE A 74 -1.06 8.05 -17.71
N ASN A 75 -1.98 7.22 -18.17
CA ASN A 75 -3.35 7.13 -17.66
C ASN A 75 -3.63 5.72 -17.17
N GLY A 76 -4.15 5.57 -15.96
CA GLY A 76 -4.46 4.25 -15.43
C GLY A 76 -4.82 4.25 -13.97
N THR A 77 -5.21 3.09 -13.49
CA THR A 77 -5.50 2.87 -12.07
C THR A 77 -4.63 1.73 -11.56
N LEU A 78 -4.06 1.93 -10.38
CA LEU A 78 -3.23 0.97 -9.68
C LEU A 78 -3.94 0.53 -8.40
N ASN A 79 -4.04 -0.78 -8.21
CA ASN A 79 -4.58 -1.40 -7.02
C ASN A 79 -3.43 -2.08 -6.28
N ILE A 80 -3.27 -1.79 -4.99
CA ILE A 80 -2.26 -2.39 -4.14
C ILE A 80 -2.97 -3.02 -2.95
N SER A 81 -2.61 -4.24 -2.64
CA SER A 81 -3.03 -4.90 -1.41
C SER A 81 -1.85 -5.63 -0.80
N ALA A 82 -1.76 -5.65 0.52
CA ALA A 82 -0.83 -6.51 1.22
C ALA A 82 -1.47 -7.01 2.51
N SER A 83 -1.27 -8.28 2.82
CA SER A 83 -1.68 -8.88 4.08
C SER A 83 -0.53 -9.69 4.64
N GLY A 84 -0.39 -9.70 5.96
CA GLY A 84 0.65 -10.47 6.58
C GLY A 84 0.30 -10.81 8.01
N GLN A 85 0.85 -11.91 8.48
CA GLN A 85 0.67 -12.38 9.85
C GLN A 85 1.80 -13.32 10.25
N GLY A 86 1.88 -13.62 11.54
CA GLY A 86 2.87 -14.53 12.10
C GLY A 86 3.76 -13.81 13.08
N THR A 87 5.02 -14.20 13.16
CA THR A 87 6.01 -13.55 14.01
C THR A 87 7.15 -13.01 13.15
N LEU A 88 7.95 -12.10 13.70
CA LEU A 88 9.16 -11.64 13.00
C LEU A 88 10.16 -12.79 12.73
N ASP A 89 10.09 -13.87 13.51
CA ASP A 89 10.93 -15.05 13.34
C ASP A 89 10.40 -16.01 12.25
N ASN A 90 9.08 -16.05 12.05
CA ASN A 90 8.43 -16.78 10.95
C ASN A 90 7.34 -15.92 10.29
N PRO A 91 7.74 -15.03 9.35
CA PRO A 91 6.81 -14.11 8.71
C PRO A 91 6.03 -14.80 7.60
N GLN A 92 4.74 -14.49 7.52
CA GLN A 92 3.91 -14.75 6.36
C GLN A 92 3.42 -13.42 5.79
N LEU A 93 3.61 -13.21 4.49
CA LEU A 93 3.18 -11.99 3.82
C LEU A 93 2.73 -12.31 2.40
N ASN A 94 1.62 -11.72 1.99
CA ASN A 94 1.12 -11.75 0.64
C ASN A 94 0.95 -10.30 0.19
N ALA A 95 1.50 -9.94 -0.96
CA ALA A 95 1.28 -8.65 -1.60
C ALA A 95 0.79 -8.86 -3.03
N SER A 96 -0.09 -7.99 -3.49
CA SER A 96 -0.54 -7.95 -4.87
C SER A 96 -0.58 -6.52 -5.37
N VAL A 97 -0.08 -6.34 -6.59
CA VAL A 97 -0.10 -5.09 -7.34
C VAL A 97 -0.80 -5.40 -8.66
N GLN A 98 -1.86 -4.66 -8.95
CA GLN A 98 -2.67 -4.84 -10.15
C GLN A 98 -2.82 -3.50 -10.88
N LEU A 99 -2.50 -3.51 -12.17
CA LEU A 99 -2.82 -2.42 -13.10
C LEU A 99 -3.79 -2.98 -14.14
N PRO A 100 -5.12 -2.89 -13.89
CA PRO A 100 -6.12 -3.43 -14.80
C PRO A 100 -6.03 -2.79 -16.18
N HIS A 101 -5.74 -1.49 -16.21
CA HIS A 101 -5.58 -0.72 -17.43
C HIS A 101 -4.53 0.37 -17.26
N LEU A 102 -3.60 0.45 -18.21
CA LEU A 102 -2.50 1.41 -18.28
C LEU A 102 -2.35 1.87 -19.73
N ALA A 103 -2.60 3.15 -20.00
CA ALA A 103 -2.32 3.78 -21.28
C ALA A 103 -1.11 4.69 -21.15
N ILE A 104 -0.11 4.49 -22.00
CA ILE A 104 1.09 5.31 -22.13
C ILE A 104 1.13 5.86 -23.55
N LYS A 105 0.87 7.15 -23.71
CA LYS A 105 0.70 7.78 -25.04
C LYS A 105 -0.32 6.98 -25.87
N ASP A 106 0.12 6.39 -26.99
CA ASP A 106 -0.72 5.64 -27.93
C ASP A 106 -0.76 4.12 -27.66
N LYS A 107 -0.15 3.66 -26.55
CA LYS A 107 -0.08 2.23 -26.20
C LYS A 107 -0.91 1.94 -24.97
N ALA A 108 -1.84 0.99 -25.09
CA ALA A 108 -2.59 0.46 -23.96
C ALA A 108 -2.04 -0.91 -23.55
N ILE A 109 -1.85 -1.10 -22.24
CA ILE A 109 -1.47 -2.34 -21.58
C ILE A 109 -2.59 -2.63 -20.59
N SER A 110 -3.08 -3.87 -20.55
CA SER A 110 -4.17 -4.27 -19.66
C SER A 110 -3.83 -5.58 -18.96
N GLY A 111 -4.39 -5.77 -17.76
CA GLY A 111 -4.26 -7.01 -17.01
C GLY A 111 -2.88 -7.26 -16.40
N LEU A 112 -2.06 -6.22 -16.19
CA LEU A 112 -0.78 -6.39 -15.51
C LEU A 112 -1.03 -6.71 -14.04
N LYS A 113 -0.46 -7.82 -13.57
CA LYS A 113 -0.59 -8.28 -12.19
C LYS A 113 0.76 -8.83 -11.72
N ALA A 114 1.17 -8.41 -10.54
CA ALA A 114 2.28 -8.98 -9.81
C ALA A 114 1.77 -9.45 -8.44
N GLU A 115 2.24 -10.61 -8.01
CA GLU A 115 1.98 -11.15 -6.68
C GLU A 115 3.32 -11.49 -6.04
N VAL A 116 3.41 -11.28 -4.74
CA VAL A 116 4.58 -11.71 -3.95
C VAL A 116 4.04 -12.47 -2.76
N ARG A 117 4.54 -13.68 -2.55
CA ARG A 117 4.23 -14.47 -1.37
C ARG A 117 5.52 -14.72 -0.60
N MET A 118 5.51 -14.44 0.68
CA MET A 118 6.60 -14.77 1.59
C MET A 118 6.09 -15.76 2.62
N ALA A 119 6.79 -16.88 2.73
CA ALA A 119 6.59 -17.86 3.78
C ALA A 119 7.95 -18.35 4.28
N ASN A 120 8.11 -18.56 5.59
CA ASN A 120 9.33 -19.12 6.18
C ASN A 120 10.62 -18.38 5.75
N LYS A 121 10.55 -17.04 5.62
CA LYS A 121 11.63 -16.13 5.14
C LYS A 121 12.04 -16.29 3.68
N GLN A 122 11.33 -17.08 2.87
CA GLN A 122 11.55 -17.19 1.44
C GLN A 122 10.46 -16.41 0.70
N ALA A 123 10.84 -15.75 -0.38
CA ALA A 123 9.92 -14.98 -1.21
C ALA A 123 9.75 -15.67 -2.57
N ASP A 124 8.51 -15.94 -2.93
CA ASP A 124 8.07 -16.40 -4.24
C ASP A 124 7.47 -15.21 -5.01
N LEU A 125 7.89 -15.05 -6.27
CA LEU A 125 7.51 -13.97 -7.18
C LEU A 125 6.74 -14.50 -8.39
#